data_AF-A0A6G4U061-F1
#
_entry.id   AF-A0A6G4U061-F1
#
_cell.length_a   1.000
_cell.length_b   1.000
_cell.length_c   1.000
_cell.angle_alpha   90.00
_cell.angle_beta   90.00
_cell.angle_gamma   90.00
#
_symmetry.space_group_name_H-M   'P 1'
#
loop_
_entity.id
_entity.type
_entity.pdbx_description
1 polymer ?
#
loop_
_entity_poly.entity_id
_entity_poly.type
_entity_poly.pdbx_seq_one_letter_code
_entity_poly.pdbx_strand_id
1 'polypeptide(L)' 'DGCFRAVGELESRFAGLGATGDAEVGVYCGSGVSAAQQVLALDVAGVRAGLYVGSWSEWSGDPERPVATGAEAG' A
#
# COMPACT_ATOMS: atom_id res chain seq x y z
N ASP A 1 6.25 -7.60 19.81
CA ASP A 1 7.70 -7.46 19.52
C ASP A 1 7.99 -6.29 18.59
N GLY A 2 7.02 -5.81 17.81
CA GLY A 2 7.23 -4.70 16.87
C GLY A 2 7.86 -5.15 15.55
N CYS A 3 7.97 -6.47 15.35
CA CYS A 3 8.48 -7.08 14.14
C CYS A 3 7.39 -7.16 13.07
N PHE A 4 7.81 -7.25 11.81
CA PHE A 4 6.90 -7.69 10.77
C PHE A 4 6.47 -9.14 11.01
N ARG A 5 5.33 -9.50 10.41
CA ARG A 5 4.90 -10.89 10.34
C ARG A 5 5.90 -11.73 9.57
N ALA A 6 5.82 -13.05 9.72
CA ALA A 6 6.65 -13.98 8.97
C ALA A 6 6.50 -13.74 7.45
N VAL A 7 7.58 -13.92 6.70
CA VAL A 7 7.63 -13.64 5.26
C VAL A 7 6.48 -14.34 4.51
N GLY A 8 6.25 -15.63 4.76
CA GLY A 8 5.16 -16.37 4.11
C GLY A 8 3.75 -15.84 4.42
N GLU A 9 3.55 -15.21 5.59
CA GLU A 9 2.28 -14.54 5.91
C GLU A 9 2.13 -13.22 5.14
N LEU A 10 3.23 -12.48 4.96
CA LEU A 10 3.25 -11.25 4.17
C LEU A 10 2.99 -11.55 2.70
N GLU A 11 3.71 -12.54 2.14
CA GLU A 11 3.52 -13.01 0.76
C GLU A 11 2.07 -13.41 0.50
N SER A 12 1.50 -14.28 1.35
CA SER A 12 0.11 -14.73 1.22
C SER A 12 -0.89 -13.56 1.29
N ARG A 13 -0.67 -12.63 2.22
CA ARG A 13 -1.54 -11.46 2.39
C ARG A 13 -1.47 -10.52 1.19
N PHE A 14 -0.28 -10.24 0.66
CA PHE A 14 -0.11 -9.35 -0.49
C PHE A 14 -0.56 -10.00 -1.79
N ALA A 15 -0.33 -11.31 -1.98
CA ALA A 15 -0.87 -12.06 -3.11
C ALA A 15 -2.40 -12.06 -3.13
N GLY A 16 -3.06 -12.12 -1.96
CA GLY A 16 -4.51 -11.99 -1.85
C GLY A 16 -5.06 -10.61 -2.30
N LEU A 17 -4.18 -9.60 -2.42
CA LEU A 17 -4.49 -8.26 -2.94
C LEU A 17 -3.99 -8.06 -4.38
N GLY A 18 -3.44 -9.10 -5.02
CA GLY A 18 -2.82 -9.00 -6.35
C GLY A 18 -1.45 -8.33 -6.38
N ALA A 19 -0.86 -8.02 -5.22
CA ALA A 19 0.49 -7.48 -5.12
C ALA A 19 1.52 -8.63 -5.16
N THR A 20 1.76 -9.16 -6.35
CA THR A 20 2.74 -10.21 -6.66
C THR A 20 3.97 -9.61 -7.36
N GLY A 21 5.06 -10.38 -7.49
CA GLY A 21 6.34 -9.86 -8.00
C GLY A 21 6.33 -9.37 -9.46
N ASP A 22 5.29 -9.70 -10.22
CA ASP A 22 5.03 -9.27 -11.60
C ASP A 22 4.09 -8.04 -11.69
N ALA A 23 3.45 -7.64 -10.59
CA ALA A 23 2.55 -6.50 -10.55
C ALA A 23 3.29 -5.17 -10.35
N GLU A 24 2.82 -4.12 -11.00
CA GLU A 24 3.20 -2.75 -10.65
C GLU A 24 2.41 -2.31 -9.42
N VAL A 25 3.09 -2.20 -8.27
CA VAL A 25 2.45 -1.92 -6.99
C VAL A 25 2.75 -0.50 -6.52
N GLY A 26 1.68 0.26 -6.26
CA GLY A 26 1.73 1.57 -5.60
C GLY A 26 1.10 1.51 -4.21
N VAL A 27 1.72 2.16 -3.23
CA VAL A 27 1.22 2.20 -1.84
C VAL A 27 1.02 3.65 -1.40
N TYR A 28 -0.10 3.91 -0.75
CA TYR A 28 -0.44 5.20 -0.14
C TYR A 28 -1.21 4.99 1.16
N CYS A 29 -1.34 6.04 1.97
CA CYS A 29 -2.22 6.04 3.13
C CYS A 29 -2.84 7.44 3.32
N GLY A 30 -2.97 7.92 4.56
CA GLY A 30 -3.36 9.31 4.85
C GLY A 30 -2.27 10.30 4.44
N SER A 31 -1.07 10.11 4.99
CA SER A 31 0.06 11.06 4.89
C SER A 31 1.41 10.39 4.58
N GLY A 32 1.40 9.19 4.01
CA GLY A 32 2.59 8.43 3.60
C GLY A 32 3.28 7.62 4.70
N VAL A 33 3.07 7.91 5.99
CA VAL A 33 3.81 7.26 7.10
C VAL A 33 3.58 5.75 7.17
N SER A 34 2.32 5.31 7.26
CA SER A 34 2.01 3.87 7.26
C SER A 34 2.35 3.20 5.93
N ALA A 35 2.24 3.93 4.83
CA ALA A 35 2.57 3.42 3.50
C ALA A 35 4.07 3.11 3.36
N ALA A 36 4.96 3.92 3.95
CA ALA A 36 6.38 3.63 3.97
C ALA A 36 6.70 2.29 4.68
N GLN A 37 6.01 1.97 5.77
CA GLN A 37 6.16 0.67 6.44
C GLN A 37 5.67 -0.48 5.55
N GLN A 38 4.59 -0.27 4.81
CA GLN A 38 4.05 -1.27 3.89
C GLN A 38 4.97 -1.52 2.68
N VAL A 39 5.64 -0.48 2.15
CA VAL A 39 6.66 -0.66 1.10
C VAL A 39 7.81 -1.55 1.59
N LEU A 40 8.26 -1.36 2.83
CA LEU A 40 9.28 -2.24 3.42
C LEU A 40 8.77 -3.67 3.62
N ALA A 41 7.52 -3.85 4.05
CA ALA A 41 6.93 -5.18 4.19
C ALA A 41 6.77 -5.90 2.84
N LEU A 42 6.43 -5.16 1.77
CA LEU A 42 6.38 -5.68 0.39
C LEU A 42 7.76 -6.09 -0.10
N ASP A 43 8.79 -5.27 0.15
CA ASP A 43 10.18 -5.60 -0.20
C ASP A 43 10.66 -6.89 0.50
N VAL A 44 10.35 -7.04 1.79
CA VAL A 44 10.61 -8.27 2.56
C VAL A 44 9.87 -9.48 1.96
N ALA A 45 8.69 -9.28 1.38
CA ALA A 45 7.92 -10.30 0.66
C ALA A 45 8.35 -10.47 -0.82
N GLY A 46 9.43 -9.82 -1.25
CA GLY A 46 9.95 -9.94 -2.61
C GLY A 46 9.18 -9.14 -3.67
N VAL A 47 8.33 -8.19 -3.27
CA VAL A 47 7.51 -7.37 -4.16
C VAL A 47 8.00 -5.93 -4.13
N ARG A 48 8.45 -5.43 -5.29
CA ARG A 48 8.89 -4.04 -5.41
C ARG A 48 7.66 -3.12 -5.49
N ALA A 49 7.62 -2.11 -4.62
CA ALA A 49 6.50 -1.16 -4.58
C ALA A 49 6.97 0.30 -4.56
N GLY A 50 6.22 1.16 -5.25
CA GLY A 50 6.38 2.61 -5.19
C GLY A 50 5.58 3.23 -4.04
N LEU A 51 6.15 4.23 -3.37
CA LEU A 51 5.44 5.05 -2.40
C LEU A 51 4.87 6.30 -3.06
N TYR A 52 3.55 6.48 -3.03
CA TYR A 52 2.94 7.79 -3.30
C TYR A 52 2.97 8.64 -2.03
N VAL A 53 4.02 9.46 -1.92
CA VAL A 53 4.37 10.19 -0.69
C VAL A 53 3.26 11.14 -0.24
N GLY A 54 2.67 11.91 -1.15
CA GLY A 54 1.62 12.86 -0.79
C GLY A 54 0.31 12.20 -0.37
N SER A 55 0.08 10.96 -0.81
CA SER A 55 -0.99 10.11 -0.28
C SER A 55 -2.37 10.77 -0.37
N TRP A 56 -3.31 10.40 0.49
CA TRP A 56 -4.64 11.00 0.52
C TRP A 56 -4.60 12.52 0.78
N SER A 57 -3.70 13.01 1.63
CA SER A 57 -3.58 14.45 1.91
C SER A 57 -3.29 15.28 0.65
N GLU A 58 -2.43 14.78 -0.25
CA GLU A 58 -2.20 15.42 -1.55
C GLU A 58 -3.38 15.19 -2.51
N TRP A 59 -3.91 13.96 -2.58
CA TRP A 59 -5.01 13.64 -3.49
C TRP A 59 -6.25 14.51 -3.24
N SER A 60 -6.67 14.59 -1.97
CA SER A 60 -7.84 15.35 -1.52
C SER A 60 -7.67 16.87 -1.56
N GLY A 61 -6.44 17.37 -1.75
CA GLY A 61 -6.18 18.80 -1.87
C GLY A 61 -6.69 19.42 -3.19
N ASP A 62 -6.99 18.58 -4.18
CA ASP A 62 -7.58 18.99 -5.45
C ASP A 62 -9.02 18.45 -5.54
N PRO A 63 -10.04 19.32 -5.44
CA PRO A 63 -11.44 18.90 -5.45
C PRO A 63 -11.93 18.39 -6.82
N GLU A 64 -11.16 18.58 -7.90
CA GLU A 64 -11.52 18.04 -9.22
C GLU A 64 -11.16 16.55 -9.37
N ARG A 65 -10.34 16.00 -8.46
CA ARG A 65 -9.95 14.59 -8.50
C ARG A 65 -11.09 13.68 -8.01
N PRO A 66 -11.32 12.53 -8.68
CA PRO A 66 -12.37 11.63 -8.28
C PRO A 66 -12.09 11.00 -6.92
N VAL A 67 -13.16 10.74 -6.16
CA VAL A 67 -13.12 10.14 -4.82
C VAL A 67 -14.22 9.10 -4.71
N ALA A 68 -13.85 7.87 -4.33
CA ALA A 68 -14.81 6.84 -3.94
C ALA A 68 -15.19 7.00 -2.46
N THR A 69 -16.46 6.76 -2.12
CA THR A 69 -16.99 6.75 -0.74
C THR A 69 -17.97 5.58 -0.58
N GLY A 70 -18.15 5.09 0.66
CA GLY A 70 -19.03 3.95 0.95
C GLY A 70 -18.32 2.87 1.75
N ALA A 71 -18.99 1.74 1.95
CA ALA A 71 -18.48 0.61 2.74
C ALA A 71 -17.72 -0.43 1.90
N GLU A 72 -17.75 -0.30 0.57
CA GLU A 72 -17.10 -1.24 -0.33
C GLU A 72 -15.59 -0.98 -0.39
N ALA A 73 -14.82 -2.06 -0.52
CA ALA A 73 -13.42 -1.95 -0.89
C ALA A 73 -13.34 -1.47 -2.35
N GLY A 74 -12.44 -0.52 -2.61
CA GLY A 74 -12.13 -0.04 -3.96
C GLY A 74 -11.32 -1.02 -4.78
#